data_AF-A0A950B029-F1
#
_entry.id   AF-A0A950B029-F1
#
_cell.length_a   1.000
_cell.length_b   1.000
_cell.length_c   1.000
_cell.angle_alpha   90.00
_cell.angle_beta   90.00
_cell.angle_gamma   90.00
#
_symmetry.space_group_name_H-M   'P 1'
#
loop_
_entity.id
_entity.type
_entity.pdbx_description
1 polymer ?
#
loop_
_entity_poly.entity_id
_entity_poly.type
_entity_poly.pdbx_seq_one_letter_code
_entity_poly.pdbx_strand_id
1 'polypeptide(L)' 'VVCTPHIGYVTRDEWEVQFSDVFDQINANAAGTPMNVVNPEVLDRLRPRP' A
#
# COMPACT_ATOMS: atom_id res chain seq x y z
N VAL A 1 2.91 29.95 18.53
CA VAL A 1 2.84 28.87 17.50
C VAL A 1 1.78 27.88 17.94
N VAL A 2 0.98 27.34 17.02
CA VAL A 2 0.04 26.25 17.29
C VAL A 2 0.53 25.02 16.51
N CYS A 3 0.87 23.95 17.22
CA CYS A 3 1.34 22.70 16.62
C CYS A 3 0.16 21.74 16.42
N THR A 4 0.22 20.93 15.36
CA THR A 4 -0.76 19.87 15.10
C THR A 4 -0.06 18.50 15.10
N PRO A 5 -0.69 17.44 15.66
CA PRO A 5 -0.04 16.14 15.81
C PRO A 5 -0.11 15.31 14.51
N HIS A 6 0.54 15.78 13.43
CA HIS A 6 0.55 15.11 12.11
C HIS A 6 -0.85 14.75 11.56
N ILE A 7 -1.86 15.57 11.87
CA ILE A 7 -3.26 15.35 11.46
C ILE A 7 -3.59 15.85 10.04
N GLY A 8 -2.57 16.04 9.18
CA GLY A 8 -2.75 16.62 7.83
C GLY A 8 -3.66 15.81 6.91
N TYR A 9 -3.77 14.51 7.16
CA TYR A 9 -4.60 13.56 6.40
C TYR A 9 -5.62 12.82 7.28
N VAL A 10 -5.82 13.25 8.52
CA VAL A 10 -6.73 12.58 9.46
C VAL A 10 -8.14 13.09 9.24
N THR A 11 -8.76 12.57 8.18
CA THR A 11 -10.17 12.78 7.85
C THR A 11 -10.82 11.45 7.49
N ARG A 12 -12.15 11.38 7.60
CA ARG A 12 -12.89 10.17 7.25
C ARG A 12 -12.71 9.80 5.78
N ASP A 13 -12.86 10.78 4.89
CA ASP A 13 -12.81 10.58 3.45
C ASP A 13 -11.42 10.08 3.02
N GLU A 14 -10.36 10.67 3.58
CA GLU A 14 -8.98 10.26 3.30
C GLU A 14 -8.69 8.85 3.81
N TRP A 15 -9.21 8.48 4.99
CA TRP A 15 -9.07 7.11 5.50
C TRP A 15 -9.81 6.11 4.63
N GLU A 16 -11.02 6.43 4.17
CA GLU A 16 -11.80 5.53 3.32
C GLU A 16 -11.07 5.23 2.01
N VAL A 17 -10.48 6.25 1.36
CA VAL A 17 -9.66 6.07 0.16
C VAL A 17 -8.38 5.29 0.46
N GLN A 18 -7.55 5.78 1.39
CA GLN A 18 -6.23 5.18 1.62
C GLN A 18 -6.32 3.74 2.11
N PHE A 19 -7.21 3.44 3.06
CA PHE A 19 -7.30 2.09 3.61
C PHE A 19 -7.91 1.11 2.61
N SER A 20 -8.91 1.52 1.80
CA SER A 20 -9.44 0.66 0.74
C SER A 20 -8.34 0.24 -0.23
N ASP A 21 -7.57 1.22 -0.73
CA ASP A 21 -6.47 0.97 -1.67
C ASP A 21 -5.36 0.09 -1.07
N VAL A 22 -5.06 0.26 0.21
CA VAL A 22 -4.06 -0.56 0.93
C VAL A 22 -4.54 -2.01 1.06
N PHE A 23 -5.80 -2.23 1.41
CA PHE A 23 -6.34 -3.59 1.53
C PHE A 23 -6.40 -4.30 0.17
N ASP A 24 -6.74 -3.59 -0.90
CA ASP A 24 -6.74 -4.16 -2.25
C ASP A 24 -5.32 -4.61 -2.67
N GLN A 25 -4.30 -3.82 -2.34
CA GLN A 25 -2.90 -4.20 -2.61
C GLN A 25 -2.46 -5.44 -1.82
N ILE A 26 -2.86 -5.56 -0.55
CA ILE A 26 -2.57 -6.74 0.27
C ILE A 26 -3.24 -7.98 -0.31
N ASN A 27 -4.52 -7.88 -0.67
CA ASN A 27 -5.27 -8.98 -1.28
C ASN A 27 -4.65 -9.42 -2.61
N ALA A 28 -4.28 -8.46 -3.46
CA ALA A 28 -3.64 -8.72 -4.73
C ALA A 28 -2.26 -9.38 -4.57
N ASN A 29 -1.48 -8.98 -3.57
CA ASN A 29 -0.23 -9.64 -3.22
C ASN A 29 -0.46 -11.10 -2.79
N ALA A 30 -1.44 -11.35 -1.91
CA ALA A 30 -1.79 -12.69 -1.46
C ALA A 30 -2.30 -13.58 -2.59
N ALA A 31 -2.97 -13.00 -3.59
CA ALA A 31 -3.42 -13.69 -4.81
C ALA A 31 -2.31 -13.93 -5.84
N GLY A 32 -1.07 -13.50 -5.59
CA GLY A 32 0.06 -13.65 -6.52
C GLY A 32 0.06 -12.65 -7.68
N THR A 33 -0.77 -11.60 -7.62
CA THR A 33 -0.84 -10.52 -8.61
C THR A 33 -0.57 -9.16 -7.95
N PRO A 34 0.63 -8.95 -7.37
CA PRO A 34 0.93 -7.71 -6.66
C PRO A 34 0.84 -6.50 -7.59
N MET A 35 0.29 -5.40 -7.09
CA MET A 35 0.11 -4.13 -7.81
C MET A 35 0.75 -2.98 -7.04
N ASN A 36 0.98 -1.84 -7.71
CA ASN A 36 1.55 -0.62 -7.11
C ASN A 36 2.87 -0.85 -6.33
N VAL A 37 3.64 -1.87 -6.74
CA VAL A 37 4.88 -2.24 -6.06
C VAL A 37 5.94 -1.18 -6.34
N VAL A 38 6.39 -0.49 -5.29
CA VAL A 38 7.42 0.55 -5.38
C VAL A 38 8.81 -0.02 -5.70
N ASN A 39 9.10 -1.22 -5.20
CA ASN A 39 10.34 -1.97 -5.43
C ASN A 39 10.03 -3.21 -6.31
N PRO A 40 9.98 -3.07 -7.64
CA PRO A 40 9.60 -4.17 -8.52
C PRO A 40 10.68 -5.28 -8.58
N GLU A 41 11.95 -4.97 -8.31
CA GLU A 41 13.05 -5.95 -8.38
C GLU A 41 12.94 -7.09 -7.35
N VAL A 42 12.15 -6.92 -6.28
CA VAL A 42 11.82 -8.00 -5.33
C VAL A 42 11.02 -9.13 -6.00
N LEU A 43 10.21 -8.83 -7.01
CA LEU A 43 9.41 -9.85 -7.70
C LEU A 43 10.27 -10.86 -8.46
N ASP A 44 11.45 -10.44 -8.92
CA ASP A 44 12.41 -11.32 -9.61
C ASP A 44 12.98 -12.38 -8.67
N ARG A 45 13.14 -12.06 -7.39
CA ARG A 45 13.65 -12.97 -6.35
C ARG A 45 12.62 -13.97 -5.88
N LEU A 46 11.34 -13.61 -5.98
CA LEU A 46 10.20 -14.47 -5.58
C LEU A 46 9.82 -15.46 -6.69
N ARG A 47 10.21 -15.19 -7.94
CA ARG A 47 10.05 -16.14 -9.04
C ARG A 47 10.98 -17.34 -8.82
N PRO A 48 10.46 -18.59 -8.87
CA PRO A 48 11.32 -19.77 -8.83
C PRO A 48 12.37 -19.67 -9.95
N ARG A 49 13.65 -19.83 -9.61
CA ARG A 49 14.68 -20.03 -10.63
C ARG A 49 14.33 -21.30 -11.44
N PRO A 50 14.59 -21.31 -12.76
CA PRO A 50 14.51 -22.54 -13.53
C PRO A 50 15.49 -23.60 -12.98
#